data_AF-A0A6G7PW38-F1
#
_entry.id   AF-A0A6G7PW38-F1
#
_cell.length_a   1.000
_cell.length_b   1.000
_cell.length_c   1.000
_cell.angle_alpha   90.00
_cell.angle_beta   90.00
_cell.angle_gamma   90.00
#
_symmetry.space_group_name_H-M   'P 1'
#
loop_
_entity.id
_entity.type
_entity.pdbx_description
1 polymer ?
#
loop_
_entity_poly.entity_id
_entity_poly.type
_entity_poly.pdbx_seq_one_letter_code
_entity_poly.pdbx_strand_id
1 'polypeptide(L)' 'MKKEEKNKNSVEMGFCQKFSEEIPLNEGCRHPKDYCPHRQACMLYFLFKEKKKGAL' A
#
# COMPACT_ATOMS: atom_id res chain seq x y z
N MET A 1 33.85 -17.28 5.07
CA MET A 1 32.78 -16.61 5.84
C MET A 1 31.72 -16.11 4.86
N LYS A 2 30.46 -16.17 5.27
CA LYS A 2 29.25 -16.34 4.44
C LYS A 2 28.93 -15.11 3.56
N LYS A 3 28.65 -15.34 2.28
CA LYS A 3 28.05 -14.36 1.35
C LYS A 3 26.57 -14.24 1.71
N GLU A 4 26.14 -13.08 2.21
CA GLU A 4 24.73 -12.80 2.49
C GLU A 4 24.02 -12.40 1.20
N GLU A 5 23.20 -13.33 0.68
CA GLU A 5 22.30 -13.10 -0.44
C GLU A 5 21.20 -12.13 -0.02
N LYS A 6 21.30 -10.87 -0.50
CA LYS A 6 20.24 -9.87 -0.45
C LYS A 6 19.07 -10.30 -1.35
N ASN A 7 18.20 -11.16 -0.85
CA ASN A 7 16.90 -11.42 -1.47
C ASN A 7 15.96 -10.24 -1.14
N LYS A 8 16.08 -9.16 -1.92
CA LYS A 8 15.23 -7.96 -1.82
C LYS A 8 13.85 -8.26 -2.40
N ASN A 9 12.98 -8.84 -1.60
CA ASN A 9 11.54 -8.72 -1.80
C ASN A 9 10.86 -8.34 -0.47
N SER A 10 11.38 -7.31 0.18
CA SER A 10 10.74 -6.73 1.36
C SER A 10 9.64 -5.81 0.85
N VAL A 11 8.41 -6.32 0.87
CA VAL A 11 7.23 -5.54 0.51
C VAL A 11 7.01 -4.48 1.58
N GLU A 12 6.99 -3.21 1.17
CA GLU A 12 6.75 -2.09 2.07
C GLU A 12 5.32 -2.18 2.62
N MET A 13 5.19 -2.20 3.95
CA MET A 13 3.90 -2.31 4.65
C MET A 13 3.44 -0.91 5.09
N GLY A 14 2.13 -0.70 5.14
CA GLY A 14 1.54 0.52 5.68
C GLY A 14 0.20 0.27 6.36
N PHE A 15 -0.12 1.12 7.32
CA PHE A 15 -1.28 0.93 8.19
C PHE A 15 -2.59 1.39 7.53
N CYS A 16 -3.61 0.54 7.57
CA CYS A 16 -4.96 0.87 7.14
C CYS A 16 -5.85 1.19 8.34
N GLN A 17 -6.19 2.46 8.55
CA GLN A 17 -7.05 2.87 9.68
C GLN A 17 -8.48 2.30 9.62
N LYS A 18 -9.00 1.93 8.45
CA LYS A 18 -10.36 1.36 8.32
C LYS A 18 -10.45 -0.06 8.91
N PHE A 19 -9.40 -0.86 8.76
CA PHE A 19 -9.34 -2.23 9.26
C PHE A 19 -8.44 -2.40 10.49
N SER A 20 -7.73 -1.33 10.86
CA SER A 20 -6.76 -1.33 11.96
C SER A 20 -5.69 -2.42 11.83
N GLU A 21 -5.19 -2.65 10.60
CA GLU A 21 -4.19 -3.67 10.27
C GLU A 21 -3.07 -3.08 9.38
N GLU A 22 -1.88 -3.70 9.40
CA GLU A 22 -0.81 -3.42 8.45
C GLU A 22 -1.03 -4.19 7.15
N ILE A 23 -1.04 -3.49 6.02
CA ILE A 23 -1.21 -4.09 4.70
C ILE A 23 -0.08 -3.71 3.74
N PRO A 24 0.21 -4.54 2.72
CA PRO A 24 1.17 -4.21 1.69
C PRO A 24 0.82 -2.91 0.94
N LEU A 25 1.73 -1.94 0.92
CA LEU A 25 1.53 -0.67 0.20
C LEU A 25 1.43 -0.87 -1.32
N ASN A 26 2.09 -1.90 -1.84
CA ASN A 26 2.05 -2.24 -3.27
C ASN A 26 0.66 -2.69 -3.74
N GLU A 27 -0.22 -3.21 -2.87
CA GLU A 27 -1.60 -3.55 -3.23
C GLU A 27 -2.50 -2.30 -3.35
N GLY A 28 -2.15 -1.23 -2.62
CA GLY A 28 -2.96 -0.01 -2.53
C GLY A 28 -4.24 -0.20 -1.70
N CYS A 29 -5.11 0.81 -1.72
CA CYS A 29 -6.35 0.78 -0.94
C CYS A 29 -7.32 -0.30 -1.44
N ARG A 30 -7.67 -1.24 -0.56
CA ARG A 30 -8.61 -2.35 -0.82
C ARG A 30 -10.08 -1.94 -0.92
N HIS A 31 -10.43 -0.69 -0.59
CA HIS A 31 -11.82 -0.22 -0.54
C HIS A 31 -12.02 1.13 -1.28
N PRO A 32 -11.71 1.21 -2.58
CA PRO A 32 -11.77 2.47 -3.32
C PRO A 32 -13.18 3.05 -3.46
N LYS A 33 -14.23 2.22 -3.32
CA LYS A 33 -15.64 2.61 -3.47
C LYS A 33 -16.37 2.84 -2.13
N ASP A 34 -15.83 2.40 -1.00
CA ASP A 34 -16.47 2.60 0.31
C ASP A 34 -16.21 4.01 0.85
N TYR A 35 -17.03 4.49 1.77
CA TYR A 35 -16.62 5.64 2.57
C TYR A 35 -15.42 5.28 3.47
N CYS A 36 -14.43 6.15 3.54
CA CYS A 36 -13.34 6.07 4.50
C CYS A 36 -13.08 7.49 5.03
N PRO A 37 -13.24 7.75 6.34
CA PRO A 37 -13.06 9.09 6.90
C PRO A 37 -11.63 9.60 6.74
N HIS A 38 -10.66 8.69 6.57
CA HIS A 38 -9.26 9.00 6.39
C HIS A 38 -8.83 9.06 4.92
N ARG A 39 -9.77 8.97 3.96
CA ARG A 39 -9.47 8.84 2.52
C ARG A 39 -8.56 9.95 1.99
N GLN A 40 -8.73 11.19 2.47
CA GLN A 40 -7.91 12.32 2.06
C GLN A 40 -6.47 12.26 2.57
N ALA A 41 -6.18 11.48 3.63
CA ALA A 41 -4.84 11.30 4.18
C ALA A 41 -4.32 9.86 4.00
N CYS A 42 -5.07 8.99 3.31
CA CYS A 42 -4.78 7.57 3.22
C CYS A 42 -3.73 7.27 2.14
N MET A 43 -2.48 7.00 2.55
CA MET A 43 -1.37 6.62 1.67
C MET A 43 -1.74 5.49 0.69
N LEU A 44 -2.46 4.47 1.16
CA LEU A 44 -2.93 3.36 0.33
C LEU A 44 -3.86 3.83 -0.80
N TYR A 45 -4.73 4.80 -0.52
CA TYR A 45 -5.63 5.36 -1.53
C TYR A 45 -4.87 6.18 -2.57
N PHE A 46 -3.90 6.99 -2.12
CA PHE A 46 -3.02 7.74 -3.01
C PHE A 46 -2.25 6.81 -3.96
N LEU A 47 -1.57 5.81 -3.42
CA LEU A 47 -0.82 4.83 -4.22
C LEU A 47 -1.71 4.10 -5.24
N PHE A 48 -2.91 3.71 -4.82
CA PHE A 48 -3.90 3.10 -5.72
C PHE A 48 -4.31 4.05 -6.86
N LYS A 49 -4.56 5.32 -6.55
CA LYS A 49 -4.90 6.36 -7.54
C LYS A 49 -3.74 6.61 -8.51
N GLU A 50 -2.51 6.70 -8.01
CA GLU A 50 -1.29 6.88 -8.79
C GLU A 50 -1.09 5.72 -9.77
N LYS A 51 -1.18 4.47 -9.28
CA LYS A 51 -1.09 3.27 -10.12
C LYS A 51 -2.12 3.23 -11.25
N LYS A 52 -3.35 3.66 -10.97
CA LYS A 52 -4.40 3.74 -12.00
C LYS A 52 -4.13 4.81 -13.07
N LYS A 53 -3.39 5.86 -12.74
CA LYS A 53 -3.05 6.93 -13.70
C LYS A 53 -1.87 6.57 -14.61
N GLY A 54 -0.94 5.73 -14.14
CA GLY A 54 0.25 5.30 -14.90
C GLY A 54 0.03 4.11 -15.85
N ALA A 55 -1.22 3.71 -16.13
CA ALA A 55 -1.55 2.63 -17.06
C ALA A 55 -2.09 3.18 -18.40
N LEU A 56 -1.47 4.24 -18.92
CA LEU A 56 -1.77 4.87 -20.21
C LEU A 56 -0.47 5.07 -20.99
#